data_AF-A0A7X6UDG8-F1
#
_entry.id   AF-A0A7X6UDG8-F1
#
_cell.length_a   1.000
_cell.length_b   1.000
_cell.length_c   1.000
_cell.angle_alpha   90.00
_cell.angle_beta   90.00
_cell.angle_gamma   90.00
#
_symmetry.space_group_name_H-M   'P 1'
#
loop_
_entity.id
_entity.type
_entity.pdbx_description
1 polymer ?
#
loop_
_entity_poly.entity_id
_entity_poly.type
_entity_poly.pdbx_seq_one_letter_code
_entity_poly.pdbx_strand_id
1 'polypeptide(L)' 'MTVTWQDPAVGLAELPQLSGIDYLRKMMARELPGPPIASHMLMDIVDIAEGTVTFRCEPNESHYNPIGMVHGGLVCTLL' A
#
# COMPACT_ATOMS: atom_id res chain seq x y z
N MET A 1 8.46 -1.34 17.76
CA MET A 1 8.06 -1.63 16.37
C MET A 1 9.08 -1.02 15.45
N THR A 2 9.50 -1.76 14.44
CA THR A 2 10.40 -1.27 13.38
C THR A 2 9.60 -1.28 12.09
N VAL A 3 9.61 -0.18 11.34
CA VAL A 3 9.02 -0.10 10.00
C VAL A 3 10.14 -0.20 8.97
N THR A 4 9.95 -1.03 7.96
CA THR A 4 10.89 -1.20 6.85
C THR A 4 10.15 -1.02 5.54
N TRP A 5 10.77 -0.35 4.58
CA TRP A 5 10.24 -0.17 3.23
C TRP A 5 11.35 -0.40 2.19
N GLN A 6 10.94 -0.63 0.96
CA GLN A 6 11.84 -0.72 -0.19
C GLN A 6 11.97 0.66 -0.85
N ASP A 7 13.10 0.92 -1.51
CA ASP A 7 13.33 2.19 -2.20
C ASP A 7 12.30 2.36 -3.34
N PRO A 8 11.44 3.40 -3.29
CA PRO A 8 10.43 3.63 -4.32
C PRO A 8 11.04 3.95 -5.70
N ALA A 9 12.30 4.36 -5.77
CA ALA A 9 12.97 4.65 -7.04
C ALA A 9 13.01 3.43 -7.97
N VAL A 10 13.09 2.21 -7.41
CA VAL A 10 13.09 0.96 -8.18
C VAL A 10 11.77 0.78 -8.93
N GLY A 11 10.62 1.00 -8.27
CA GLY A 11 9.32 0.95 -8.93
C GLY A 11 9.14 2.09 -9.94
N LEU A 12 9.53 3.32 -9.56
CA LEU A 12 9.40 4.50 -10.42
C LEU A 12 10.15 4.36 -11.75
N ALA A 13 11.28 3.65 -11.77
CA ALA A 13 12.04 3.40 -13.00
C ALA A 13 11.29 2.53 -14.03
N GLU A 14 10.41 1.64 -13.58
CA GLU A 14 9.63 0.71 -14.43
C GLU A 14 8.33 1.34 -14.94
N LEU A 15 7.84 2.38 -14.26
CA LEU A 15 6.56 3.03 -14.53
C LEU A 15 6.39 3.52 -15.99
N PRO A 16 7.42 4.08 -16.67
CA PRO A 16 7.30 4.49 -18.07
C PRO A 16 7.12 3.34 -19.07
N GLN A 17 7.44 2.10 -18.68
CA GLN A 17 7.42 0.92 -19.55
C GLN A 17 6.15 0.09 -19.44
N LEU A 18 5.28 0.42 -18.48
CA LEU A 18 4.12 -0.38 -18.12
C LEU A 18 2.86 0.47 -18.23
N SER A 19 1.74 -0.19 -18.54
CA SER A 19 0.44 0.40 -18.27
C SER A 19 0.24 0.54 -16.76
N GLY A 20 -0.61 1.47 -16.32
CA GLY A 20 -0.89 1.63 -14.89
C GLY A 20 -1.43 0.36 -14.23
N ILE A 21 -2.27 -0.41 -14.94
CA ILE A 21 -2.80 -1.68 -14.41
C ILE A 21 -1.71 -2.76 -14.32
N ASP A 22 -0.79 -2.83 -15.29
CA ASP A 22 0.30 -3.81 -15.26
C ASP A 22 1.32 -3.47 -14.16
N TYR A 23 1.55 -2.18 -13.93
CA TYR A 23 2.36 -1.70 -12.81
C TYR A 23 1.77 -2.14 -11.46
N LEU A 24 0.46 -1.93 -11.27
CA LEU A 24 -0.24 -2.35 -10.05
C LEU A 24 -0.27 -3.88 -9.91
N ARG A 25 -0.45 -4.64 -11.00
CA ARG A 25 -0.39 -6.11 -10.98
C ARG A 25 0.98 -6.62 -10.57
N LYS A 26 2.05 -6.02 -11.07
CA LYS A 26 3.43 -6.34 -10.66
C LYS A 26 3.68 -6.00 -9.19
N MET A 27 3.12 -4.89 -8.71
CA MET A 27 3.16 -4.53 -7.29
C MET A 27 2.41 -5.55 -6.42
N MET A 28 1.19 -5.95 -6.82
CA MET A 28 0.40 -6.98 -6.14
C MET A 28 1.11 -8.34 -6.12
N ALA A 29 1.78 -8.69 -7.22
CA ALA A 29 2.61 -9.90 -7.34
C ALA A 29 3.95 -9.81 -6.57
N ARG A 30 4.24 -8.66 -5.94
CA ARG A 30 5.51 -8.35 -5.25
C ARG A 30 6.75 -8.43 -6.14
N GLU A 31 6.57 -8.26 -7.45
CA GLU A 31 7.66 -8.09 -8.42
C GLU A 31 8.22 -6.67 -8.39
N LEU A 32 7.38 -5.69 -8.03
CA LEU A 32 7.77 -4.29 -7.82
C LEU A 32 7.49 -3.88 -6.37
N PRO A 33 8.29 -2.95 -5.80
CA PRO A 33 8.04 -2.43 -4.47
C PRO A 33 6.69 -1.71 -4.41
N GLY A 34 5.97 -1.92 -3.31
CA GLY A 34 4.86 -1.05 -2.93
C GLY A 34 5.33 0.34 -2.50
N PRO A 35 4.44 1.35 -2.44
CA PRO A 35 4.81 2.66 -1.94
C PRO A 35 5.16 2.56 -0.45
N PRO A 36 6.14 3.35 0.06
CA PRO A 36 6.56 3.27 1.47
C PRO A 36 5.41 3.42 2.49
N ILE A 37 4.38 4.21 2.17
CA ILE A 37 3.19 4.38 3.02
C ILE A 37 2.46 3.06 3.28
N ALA A 38 2.50 2.10 2.35
CA ALA A 38 1.88 0.80 2.51
C ALA A 38 2.50 0.02 3.68
N SER A 39 3.82 0.14 3.89
CA SER A 39 4.53 -0.48 5.02
C SER A 39 4.14 0.14 6.37
N HIS A 40 3.81 1.43 6.38
CA HIS A 40 3.32 2.10 7.58
C HIS A 40 1.90 1.71 7.93
N MET A 41 1.05 1.47 6.93
CA MET A 41 -0.37 1.19 7.11
C MET A 41 -0.70 -0.31 7.16
N LEU A 42 0.27 -1.20 6.96
CA LEU A 42 0.02 -2.63 6.75
C LEU A 42 -1.03 -2.84 5.64
N MET A 43 -0.84 -2.12 4.54
CA MET A 43 -1.75 -2.06 3.40
C MET A 43 -1.21 -2.88 2.23
N ASP A 44 -2.06 -3.71 1.63
CA ASP A 44 -1.76 -4.53 0.46
C ASP A 44 -2.86 -4.37 -0.61
N ILE A 45 -2.49 -4.52 -1.87
CA ILE A 45 -3.46 -4.74 -2.96
C ILE A 45 -3.85 -6.21 -2.93
N VAL A 46 -5.14 -6.50 -2.90
CA VAL A 46 -5.66 -7.88 -2.86
C VAL A 46 -6.45 -8.28 -4.11
N ASP A 47 -6.86 -7.30 -4.92
CA ASP A 47 -7.50 -7.54 -6.21
C ASP A 47 -7.36 -6.33 -7.14
N ILE A 48 -7.28 -6.59 -8.45
CA ILE A 48 -7.15 -5.57 -9.50
C ILE A 48 -7.99 -5.98 -10.72
N ALA A 49 -8.90 -5.10 -11.12
CA ALA A 49 -9.62 -5.20 -12.39
C ALA A 49 -9.58 -3.86 -13.14
N GLU A 50 -10.07 -3.84 -14.38
CA GLU A 50 -10.18 -2.58 -15.12
C GLU A 50 -11.15 -1.64 -14.40
N GLY A 51 -10.64 -0.45 -14.04
CA GLY A 51 -11.42 0.57 -13.33
C GLY A 51 -11.55 0.37 -11.82
N THR A 52 -11.04 -0.72 -11.24
CA THR A 52 -11.12 -0.97 -9.78
C THR A 52 -9.85 -1.59 -9.21
N VAL A 53 -9.53 -1.21 -7.97
CA VAL A 53 -8.44 -1.79 -7.17
C VAL A 53 -8.96 -1.98 -5.76
N THR A 54 -8.76 -3.16 -5.19
CA THR A 54 -9.13 -3.45 -3.81
C THR A 54 -7.90 -3.47 -2.92
N PHE A 55 -7.89 -2.60 -1.91
CA PHE A 55 -6.87 -2.58 -0.88
C PHE A 55 -7.38 -3.25 0.40
N ARG A 56 -6.49 -3.94 1.10
CA ARG A 56 -6.70 -4.42 2.47
C ARG A 56 -5.71 -3.73 3.38
N CYS A 57 -6.15 -3.39 4.59
CA CYS A 57 -5.31 -2.91 5.67
C CYS A 57 -5.58 -3.76 6.91
N GLU A 58 -4.52 -4.17 7.61
CA GLU A 58 -4.61 -4.92 8.87
C GLU A 58 -4.06 -4.07 10.04
N PRO A 59 -4.90 -3.25 10.71
CA PRO A 59 -4.41 -2.33 11.73
C PRO A 59 -3.94 -3.05 13.00
N ASN A 60 -2.73 -2.74 13.47
CA ASN A 60 -2.26 -3.05 14.83
C ASN A 60 -2.34 -1.84 15.78
N GLU A 61 -1.86 -2.00 17.02
CA GLU A 61 -1.94 -0.98 18.09
C GLU A 61 -1.22 0.33 17.75
N SER A 62 -0.25 0.31 16.84
CA SER A 62 0.44 1.53 16.39
C SER A 62 -0.46 2.48 15.60
N HIS A 63 -1.61 1.99 15.11
CA HIS A 63 -2.60 2.79 14.39
C HIS A 63 -3.72 3.31 15.30
N TYR A 64 -3.64 3.07 16.61
CA TYR A 64 -4.68 3.50 17.52
C TYR A 64 -4.56 4.99 17.86
N ASN A 65 -5.70 5.61 18.11
CA ASN A 65 -5.80 6.93 18.73
C ASN A 65 -5.65 6.82 20.26
N PRO A 66 -5.61 7.94 21.00
CA PRO A 66 -5.39 7.93 22.45
C PRO A 66 -6.44 7.17 23.28
N ILE A 67 -7.61 6.86 22.71
CA ILE A 67 -8.67 6.09 23.38
C ILE A 67 -8.67 4.61 22.99
N GLY A 68 -7.64 4.14 22.27
CA GLY A 68 -7.45 2.71 21.95
C GLY A 68 -8.24 2.21 20.74
N MET A 69 -8.77 3.09 19.89
CA MET A 69 -9.47 2.74 18.66
C MET A 69 -8.62 3.05 17.43
N VAL A 70 -8.83 2.34 16.31
CA VAL A 70 -8.17 2.68 15.03
C VAL A 70 -8.39 4.16 14.70
N HIS A 71 -7.30 4.89 14.45
CA HIS A 71 -7.33 6.32 14.19
C HIS A 71 -8.06 6.59 12.87
N GLY A 72 -8.99 7.55 12.87
CA GLY A 72 -9.78 7.89 11.67
C GLY A 72 -8.91 8.30 10.48
N GLY A 73 -7.76 8.92 10.74
CA GLY A 73 -6.76 9.23 9.70
C GLY A 73 -6.25 8.02 8.93
N LEU A 74 -6.13 6.83 9.55
CA LEU A 74 -5.78 5.60 8.83
C LEU A 74 -6.85 5.27 7.78
N VAL A 75 -8.12 5.31 8.20
CA VAL A 75 -9.26 5.06 7.31
C VAL A 75 -9.32 6.12 6.20
N CYS A 76 -9.10 7.39 6.53
CA CYS A 76 -9.05 8.46 5.53
C CYS A 76 -7.92 8.28 4.51
N THR A 77 -6.79 7.67 4.88
CA THR A 77 -5.71 7.39 3.93
C THR A 77 -6.01 6.18 3.02
N LEU A 78 -6.90 5.27 3.43
CA LEU A 78 -7.35 4.15 2.59
C LEU A 78 -8.42 4.55 1.56
N LEU A 79 -9.03 5.74 1.72
CA LEU A 79 -10.08 6.28 0.85
C LEU A 79 -9.50 7.19 -0.23
#